data_AF-A0A349BZH4-F1
#
_entry.id   AF-A0A349BZH4-F1
#
_cell.length_a   1.000
_cell.length_b   1.000
_cell.length_c   1.000
_cell.angle_alpha   90.00
_cell.angle_beta   90.00
_cell.angle_gamma   90.00
#
_symmetry.space_group_name_H-M   'P 1'
#
loop_
_entity.id
_entity.type
_entity.pdbx_description
1 polymer ?
#
loop_
_entity_poly.entity_id
_entity_poly.type
_entity_poly.pdbx_seq_one_letter_code
_entity_poly.pdbx_strand_id
1 'polypeptide(L)'
;MKAINLYFLSRVREESMFSDYENYLTRRDEYKRSRKAEQESVCSMVDQLLSCSCLITYKACDGFFFSYVIDHISKEFDLVKVAEDKSKVLNIELKSMDIGTERIAAQLLQNRYYLRHITRNIFSFTYVSQTQKVYTLDGEGILQETAMENLAEVMNGFGDFMPEGIETLFSARDFLVSPLTTPARFLSGSYFLTDQQRDFSHKIHEELAKAKRKGSLSRIIALS
;
A
#
# COMPACT_ATOMS: atom_id res chain seq x y z
N MET A 1 7.87 14.25 -3.47
CA MET A 1 6.38 14.24 -3.61
C MET A 1 5.74 15.04 -2.47
N LYS A 2 4.65 15.77 -2.74
CA LYS A 2 3.86 16.53 -1.76
C LYS A 2 2.66 15.73 -1.21
N ALA A 3 2.37 15.88 0.08
CA ALA A 3 1.19 15.30 0.71
C ALA A 3 -0.07 16.13 0.39
N ILE A 4 -1.21 15.46 0.27
CA ILE A 4 -2.47 16.04 -0.22
C ILE A 4 -3.60 15.91 0.79
N ASN A 5 -4.69 16.62 0.52
CA ASN A 5 -5.96 16.42 1.20
C ASN A 5 -6.87 15.50 0.39
N LEU A 6 -7.24 14.35 0.96
CA LEU A 6 -8.08 13.35 0.29
C LEU A 6 -9.52 13.83 0.06
N TYR A 7 -10.04 14.74 0.90
CA TYR A 7 -11.36 15.31 0.67
C TYR A 7 -11.40 16.04 -0.68
N PHE A 8 -10.46 16.96 -0.93
CA PHE A 8 -10.44 17.71 -2.19
C PHE A 8 -10.28 16.79 -3.40
N LEU A 9 -9.34 15.83 -3.34
CA LEU A 9 -9.14 14.89 -4.44
C LEU A 9 -10.41 14.06 -4.72
N SER A 10 -11.07 13.55 -3.68
CA SER A 10 -12.29 12.73 -3.81
C SER A 10 -13.50 13.47 -4.39
N ARG A 11 -13.49 14.81 -4.45
CA ARG A 11 -14.59 15.58 -5.05
C ARG A 11 -14.53 15.59 -6.58
N VAL A 12 -13.38 15.24 -7.17
CA VAL A 12 -13.22 15.15 -8.64
C VAL A 12 -13.69 13.78 -9.11
N ARG A 13 -14.90 13.72 -9.68
CA ARG A 13 -15.54 12.45 -10.10
C ARG A 13 -15.31 12.11 -11.58
N GLU A 14 -14.86 13.07 -12.36
CA GLU A 14 -14.52 12.86 -13.78
C GLU A 14 -13.08 12.32 -13.88
N GLU A 15 -12.88 11.25 -14.65
CA GLU A 15 -11.64 10.46 -14.63
C GLU A 15 -10.43 11.24 -15.16
N SER A 16 -10.61 11.98 -16.25
CA SER A 16 -9.50 12.72 -16.86
C SER A 16 -9.04 13.86 -15.94
N MET A 17 -9.97 14.63 -15.38
CA MET A 17 -9.69 15.66 -14.39
C MET A 17 -9.11 15.11 -13.09
N PHE A 18 -9.49 13.90 -12.66
CA PHE A 18 -8.96 13.32 -11.42
C PHE A 18 -7.47 13.11 -11.51
N SER A 19 -7.00 12.52 -12.61
CA SER A 19 -5.55 12.30 -12.82
C SER A 19 -4.80 13.63 -12.86
N ASP A 20 -5.30 14.61 -13.61
CA ASP A 20 -4.62 15.91 -13.73
C ASP A 20 -4.57 16.64 -12.38
N TYR A 21 -5.66 16.60 -11.61
CA TYR A 21 -5.73 17.21 -10.30
C TYR A 21 -4.85 16.50 -9.27
N GLU A 22 -4.83 15.16 -9.28
CA GLU A 22 -3.94 14.35 -8.45
C GLU A 22 -2.47 14.69 -8.69
N ASN A 23 -2.04 14.72 -9.96
CA ASN A 23 -0.66 15.08 -10.32
C ASN A 23 -0.32 16.51 -9.90
N TYR A 24 -1.24 17.45 -10.09
CA TYR A 24 -1.08 18.84 -9.65
C TYR A 24 -0.89 18.96 -8.13
N LEU A 25 -1.72 18.27 -7.35
CA LEU A 25 -1.67 18.32 -5.89
C LEU A 25 -0.40 17.67 -5.33
N THR A 26 -0.05 16.50 -5.87
CA THR A 26 1.08 15.68 -5.38
C THR A 26 2.43 16.17 -5.87
N ARG A 27 2.47 17.03 -6.90
CA ARG A 27 3.72 17.56 -7.49
C ARG A 27 4.71 16.45 -7.84
N ARG A 28 4.21 15.39 -8.48
CA ARG A 28 5.04 14.28 -8.98
C ARG A 28 5.89 14.80 -10.14
N ASP A 29 7.11 14.28 -10.27
CA ASP A 29 7.97 14.60 -11.41
C ASP A 29 7.46 13.97 -12.71
N GLU A 30 6.93 12.74 -12.61
CA GLU A 30 6.37 12.01 -13.75
C GLU A 30 4.84 11.93 -13.66
N TYR A 31 4.19 12.23 -14.79
CA TYR A 31 2.74 12.13 -14.88
C TYR A 31 2.28 10.68 -14.69
N LYS A 32 1.35 10.47 -13.76
CA LYS A 32 0.72 9.17 -13.52
C LYS A 32 -0.77 9.25 -13.82
N ARG A 33 -1.24 8.45 -14.78
CA ARG A 33 -2.68 8.27 -14.99
C ARG A 33 -3.23 7.35 -13.89
N SER A 34 -4.16 7.88 -13.09
CA SER A 34 -4.86 7.10 -12.07
C SER A 34 -5.82 6.10 -12.73
N ARG A 35 -5.94 4.91 -12.16
CA ARG A 35 -6.92 3.93 -12.65
C ARG A 35 -8.31 4.31 -12.18
N LYS A 36 -9.34 4.13 -13.02
CA LYS A 36 -10.74 4.38 -12.63
C LYS A 36 -11.13 3.68 -11.31
N ALA A 37 -10.74 2.41 -11.14
CA ALA A 37 -11.03 1.64 -9.93
C ALA A 37 -10.36 2.22 -8.66
N GLU A 38 -9.20 2.87 -8.81
CA GLU A 38 -8.47 3.53 -7.72
C GLU A 38 -9.18 4.82 -7.32
N GLN A 39 -9.53 5.66 -8.31
CA GLN A 39 -10.37 6.84 -8.10
C GLN A 39 -11.68 6.48 -7.39
N GLU A 40 -12.41 5.49 -7.89
CA GLU A 40 -13.67 5.03 -7.31
C GLU A 40 -13.50 4.55 -5.86
N SER A 41 -12.40 3.85 -5.57
CA SER A 41 -12.10 3.37 -4.21
C SER A 41 -11.82 4.51 -3.24
N VAL A 42 -11.00 5.51 -3.63
CA VAL A 42 -10.75 6.71 -2.80
C VAL A 42 -12.04 7.48 -2.56
N CYS A 43 -12.78 7.72 -3.64
CA CYS A 43 -14.08 8.38 -3.63
C CYS A 43 -15.03 7.71 -2.63
N SER A 44 -15.19 6.39 -2.76
CA SER A 44 -16.05 5.58 -1.91
C SER A 44 -15.60 5.63 -0.45
N MET A 45 -14.30 5.46 -0.18
CA MET A 45 -13.75 5.51 1.18
C MET A 45 -14.01 6.86 1.85
N VAL A 46 -13.75 7.97 1.15
CA VAL A 46 -13.99 9.31 1.70
C VAL A 46 -15.48 9.57 1.92
N ASP A 47 -16.35 9.10 1.03
CA ASP A 47 -17.80 9.21 1.24
C ASP A 47 -18.27 8.41 2.48
N GLN A 48 -17.68 7.24 2.74
CA GLN A 48 -17.93 6.48 3.97
C GLN A 48 -17.42 7.21 5.23
N LEU A 49 -16.22 7.79 5.17
CA LEU A 49 -15.64 8.56 6.28
C LEU A 49 -16.44 9.83 6.59
N LEU A 50 -17.07 10.45 5.59
CA LEU A 50 -17.94 11.62 5.77
C LEU A 50 -19.36 11.27 6.24
N SER A 51 -19.71 9.98 6.33
CA SER A 51 -20.99 9.57 6.90
C SER A 51 -21.08 9.96 8.38
N CYS A 52 -22.30 10.18 8.87
CA CYS A 52 -22.53 10.74 10.20
C CYS A 52 -21.90 9.92 11.35
N SER A 53 -21.60 8.64 11.15
CA SER A 53 -21.06 7.78 12.21
C SER A 53 -19.56 7.99 12.46
N CYS A 54 -18.80 8.45 11.46
CA CYS A 54 -17.34 8.51 11.53
C CYS A 54 -16.79 9.81 12.12
N LEU A 55 -17.61 10.87 12.22
CA LEU A 55 -17.25 12.18 12.80
C LEU A 55 -15.87 12.71 12.33
N ILE A 56 -15.53 12.51 11.06
CA ILE A 56 -14.22 12.91 10.54
C ILE A 56 -14.11 14.42 10.36
N THR A 57 -12.97 15.00 10.71
CA THR A 57 -12.69 16.41 10.43
C THR A 57 -12.07 16.60 9.05
N TYR A 58 -12.33 17.73 8.39
CA TYR A 58 -11.67 18.04 7.11
C TYR A 58 -10.13 18.04 7.20
N LYS A 59 -9.58 18.42 8.37
CA LYS A 59 -8.15 18.41 8.66
C LYS A 59 -7.59 16.97 8.75
N ALA A 60 -8.39 16.00 9.19
CA ALA A 60 -7.95 14.61 9.26
C ALA A 60 -7.64 14.02 7.88
N CYS A 61 -8.28 14.54 6.83
CA CYS A 61 -8.05 14.17 5.44
C CYS A 61 -6.77 14.75 4.84
N ASP A 62 -6.06 15.67 5.52
CA ASP A 62 -4.77 16.20 5.08
C ASP A 62 -3.62 15.20 5.26
N GLY A 63 -2.49 15.45 4.59
CA GLY A 63 -1.21 14.80 4.90
C GLY A 63 -1.01 13.42 4.28
N PHE A 64 -1.77 13.07 3.25
CA PHE A 64 -1.64 11.78 2.57
C PHE A 64 -0.73 11.87 1.34
N PHE A 65 0.27 11.01 1.27
CA PHE A 65 0.99 10.67 0.05
C PHE A 65 0.17 9.63 -0.71
N PHE A 66 -0.41 10.06 -1.84
CA PHE A 66 -1.29 9.28 -2.69
C PHE A 66 -0.50 8.50 -3.77
N SER A 67 -0.63 7.17 -3.78
CA SER A 67 -0.07 6.29 -4.81
C SER A 67 1.45 6.44 -4.96
N TYR A 68 2.13 6.49 -3.82
CA TYR A 68 3.57 6.67 -3.70
C TYR A 68 4.31 5.36 -4.04
N VAL A 69 5.29 5.44 -4.93
CA VAL A 69 6.13 4.32 -5.34
C VAL A 69 7.53 4.50 -4.75
N ILE A 70 8.06 3.47 -4.11
CA ILE A 70 9.47 3.46 -3.71
C ILE A 70 10.32 3.21 -4.96
N ASP A 71 11.22 4.15 -5.26
CA ASP A 71 12.15 4.06 -6.38
C ASP A 71 12.96 2.76 -6.36
N HIS A 72 13.17 2.18 -7.55
CA HIS A 72 13.93 0.94 -7.80
C HIS A 72 13.34 -0.36 -7.22
N ILE A 73 12.30 -0.27 -6.38
CA ILE A 73 11.71 -1.41 -5.66
C ILE A 73 10.27 -1.68 -6.10
N SER A 74 9.70 -0.88 -7.02
CA SER A 74 8.30 -0.86 -7.51
C SER A 74 7.28 -1.40 -6.52
N LYS A 75 7.47 -1.03 -5.25
CA LYS A 75 6.44 -1.15 -4.24
C LYS A 75 5.69 0.16 -4.27
N GLU A 76 4.40 0.06 -4.53
CA GLU A 76 3.47 1.17 -4.46
C GLU A 76 2.64 1.07 -3.18
N PHE A 77 2.47 2.18 -2.46
CA PHE A 77 1.48 2.33 -1.41
C PHE A 77 0.35 3.21 -1.90
N ASP A 78 -0.89 2.77 -1.71
CA ASP A 78 -2.07 3.53 -2.16
C ASP A 78 -2.20 4.84 -1.36
N LEU A 79 -2.13 4.76 -0.02
CA LEU A 79 -2.20 5.93 0.86
C LEU A 79 -1.24 5.78 2.04
N VAL A 80 -0.34 6.75 2.21
CA VAL A 80 0.55 6.82 3.38
C VAL A 80 0.48 8.20 4.01
N LYS A 81 0.33 8.28 5.33
CA LYS A 81 0.44 9.51 6.11
C LYS A 81 1.50 9.32 7.19
N VAL A 82 2.44 10.24 7.28
CA VAL A 82 3.61 10.16 8.18
C VAL A 82 3.56 11.31 9.15
N ALA A 83 3.76 11.05 10.45
CA ALA A 83 3.84 12.11 11.45
C ALA A 83 5.06 13.01 11.17
N GLU A 84 4.96 14.30 11.48
CA GLU A 84 6.05 15.26 11.23
C GLU A 84 7.37 14.84 11.92
N ASP A 85 7.26 14.35 13.15
CA ASP A 85 8.37 13.81 13.94
C ASP A 85 8.75 12.35 13.60
N LYS A 86 8.08 11.77 12.60
CA LYS A 86 8.23 10.38 12.15
C LYS A 86 7.90 9.34 13.23
N SER A 87 7.19 9.72 14.29
CA SER A 87 6.85 8.81 15.40
C SER A 87 5.86 7.71 15.02
N LYS A 88 4.95 7.98 14.08
CA LYS A 88 3.94 7.05 13.60
C LYS A 88 3.63 7.20 12.11
N VAL A 89 3.12 6.12 11.53
CA VAL A 89 2.68 6.06 10.12
C VAL A 89 1.28 5.45 10.05
N LEU A 90 0.44 6.02 9.19
CA LEU A 90 -0.83 5.43 8.76
C LEU A 90 -0.69 4.97 7.30
N ASN A 91 -0.94 3.69 7.05
CA ASN A 91 -0.99 3.09 5.73
C ASN A 91 -2.40 2.58 5.47
N ILE A 92 -3.00 3.00 4.35
CA ILE A 92 -4.31 2.51 3.90
C ILE A 92 -4.15 1.96 2.48
N GLU A 93 -4.48 0.68 2.31
CA GLU A 93 -4.57 0.04 1.00
C GLU A 93 -6.01 0.10 0.49
N LEU A 94 -6.17 0.34 -0.79
CA LEU A 94 -7.45 0.44 -1.48
C LEU A 94 -7.62 -0.76 -2.39
N LYS A 95 -8.77 -1.43 -2.30
CA LYS A 95 -9.13 -2.52 -3.19
C LYS A 95 -10.55 -2.28 -3.72
N SER A 96 -10.72 -2.36 -5.03
CA SER A 96 -12.05 -2.22 -5.63
C SER A 96 -12.94 -3.44 -5.35
N MET A 97 -12.34 -4.63 -5.22
CA MET A 97 -13.03 -5.90 -4.95
C MET A 97 -12.37 -6.64 -3.80
N ASP A 98 -13.11 -7.56 -3.17
CA ASP A 98 -12.54 -8.48 -2.19
C ASP A 98 -11.55 -9.44 -2.88
N ILE A 99 -10.33 -9.48 -2.36
CA ILE A 99 -9.24 -10.33 -2.86
C ILE A 99 -8.93 -11.51 -1.92
N GLY A 100 -9.73 -11.69 -0.87
CA GLY A 100 -9.53 -12.70 0.17
C GLY A 100 -8.63 -12.22 1.31
N THR A 101 -9.00 -12.60 2.53
CA THR A 101 -8.34 -12.19 3.78
C THR A 101 -6.86 -12.56 3.82
N GLU A 102 -6.46 -13.72 3.30
CA GLU A 102 -5.04 -14.13 3.24
C GLU A 102 -4.18 -13.14 2.42
N ARG A 103 -4.69 -12.69 1.27
CA ARG A 103 -3.97 -11.74 0.41
C ARG A 103 -3.92 -10.35 1.04
N ILE A 104 -5.01 -9.93 1.69
CA ILE A 104 -5.06 -8.68 2.45
C ILE A 104 -4.02 -8.71 3.58
N ALA A 105 -4.02 -9.77 4.38
CA ALA A 105 -3.07 -9.95 5.49
C ALA A 105 -1.61 -9.91 5.01
N ALA A 106 -1.30 -10.68 3.95
CA ALA A 106 0.03 -10.72 3.36
C ALA A 106 0.46 -9.33 2.87
N GLN A 107 -0.42 -8.58 2.19
CA GLN A 107 -0.12 -7.24 1.70
C GLN A 107 0.14 -6.24 2.84
N LEU A 108 -0.69 -6.26 3.90
CA LEU A 108 -0.50 -5.37 5.05
C LEU A 108 0.77 -5.69 5.85
N LEU A 109 1.07 -6.97 6.07
CA LEU A 109 2.32 -7.40 6.72
C LEU A 109 3.54 -6.98 5.90
N GLN A 110 3.48 -7.14 4.57
CA GLN A 110 4.52 -6.69 3.68
C GLN A 110 4.69 -5.16 3.76
N ASN A 111 3.61 -4.39 3.72
CA ASN A 111 3.66 -2.93 3.86
C ASN A 111 4.26 -2.50 5.20
N ARG A 112 3.86 -3.13 6.31
CA ARG A 112 4.47 -2.88 7.63
C ARG A 112 5.98 -3.12 7.59
N TYR A 113 6.45 -4.16 6.91
CA TYR A 113 7.88 -4.41 6.78
C TYR A 113 8.63 -3.25 6.09
N TYR A 114 8.10 -2.69 5.00
CA TYR A 114 8.70 -1.50 4.38
C TYR A 114 8.66 -0.29 5.30
N LEU A 115 7.51 -0.01 5.91
CA LEU A 115 7.29 1.20 6.72
C LEU A 115 8.05 1.17 8.05
N ARG A 116 8.50 -0.01 8.51
CA ARG A 116 9.32 -0.16 9.73
C ARG A 116 10.66 0.56 9.69
N HIS A 117 11.13 0.95 8.50
CA HIS A 117 12.32 1.80 8.34
C HIS A 117 12.07 3.24 8.82
N ILE A 118 10.81 3.68 8.85
CA ILE A 118 10.40 4.98 9.40
C ILE A 118 10.17 4.86 10.91
N THR A 119 9.30 3.93 11.30
CA THR A 119 8.88 3.74 12.70
C THR A 119 8.25 2.36 12.91
N ARG A 120 8.26 1.87 14.15
CA ARG A 120 7.53 0.65 14.52
C ARG A 120 6.04 0.88 14.78
N ASN A 121 5.62 2.13 15.00
CA ASN A 121 4.22 2.48 15.27
C ASN A 121 3.47 2.70 13.95
N ILE A 122 2.91 1.63 13.38
CA ILE A 122 2.28 1.65 12.06
C ILE A 122 0.83 1.19 12.17
N PHE A 123 -0.09 2.11 11.88
CA PHE A 123 -1.51 1.81 11.69
C PHE A 123 -1.69 1.33 10.24
N SER A 124 -2.26 0.14 10.06
CA SER A 124 -2.38 -0.49 8.75
C SER A 124 -3.83 -0.88 8.50
N PHE A 125 -4.41 -0.37 7.43
CA PHE A 125 -5.78 -0.65 7.03
C PHE A 125 -5.86 -1.08 5.57
N THR A 126 -6.88 -1.86 5.24
CA THR A 126 -7.33 -2.07 3.86
C THR A 126 -8.81 -1.72 3.79
N TYR A 127 -9.18 -0.86 2.84
CA TYR A 127 -10.56 -0.57 2.49
C TYR A 127 -10.94 -1.31 1.20
N VAL A 128 -12.04 -2.05 1.24
CA VAL A 128 -12.58 -2.78 0.08
C VAL A 128 -13.85 -2.09 -0.41
N SER A 129 -13.79 -1.39 -1.53
CA SER A 129 -14.88 -0.55 -2.02
C SER A 129 -16.16 -1.33 -2.38
N GLN A 130 -16.05 -2.54 -2.92
CA GLN A 130 -17.20 -3.38 -3.27
C GLN A 130 -18.06 -3.74 -2.04
N THR A 131 -17.41 -4.02 -0.90
CA THR A 131 -18.08 -4.49 0.31
C THR A 131 -18.16 -3.40 1.38
N GLN A 132 -17.48 -2.27 1.15
CA GLN A 132 -17.28 -1.16 2.10
C GLN A 132 -16.63 -1.60 3.43
N LYS A 133 -16.02 -2.79 3.45
CA LYS A 133 -15.36 -3.34 4.64
C LYS A 133 -13.99 -2.72 4.83
N VAL A 134 -13.63 -2.57 6.10
CA VAL A 134 -12.28 -2.19 6.52
C VAL A 134 -11.65 -3.37 7.24
N TYR A 135 -10.39 -3.64 6.92
CA TYR A 135 -9.58 -4.61 7.62
C TYR A 135 -8.36 -3.95 8.24
N THR A 136 -7.90 -4.47 9.37
CA THR A 136 -6.68 -4.04 10.04
C THR A 136 -5.91 -5.26 10.57
N LEU A 137 -4.67 -5.05 10.99
CA LEU A 137 -3.87 -6.06 11.67
C LEU A 137 -3.81 -5.72 13.15
N ASP A 138 -4.07 -6.70 14.01
CA ASP A 138 -3.88 -6.58 15.45
C ASP A 138 -2.37 -6.49 15.83
N GLY A 139 -2.10 -6.54 17.14
CA GLY A 139 -0.73 -6.48 17.68
C GLY A 139 0.15 -7.67 17.30
N GLU A 140 -0.45 -8.85 17.08
CA GLU A 140 0.25 -10.08 16.67
C GLU A 140 0.36 -10.20 15.14
N GLY A 141 -0.22 -9.25 14.39
CA GLY A 141 -0.22 -9.27 12.93
C GLY A 141 -1.28 -10.18 12.33
N ILE A 142 -2.34 -10.49 13.08
CA ILE A 142 -3.50 -11.24 12.62
C ILE A 142 -4.50 -10.25 12.01
N LEU A 143 -5.04 -10.59 10.84
CA LEU A 143 -6.04 -9.76 10.17
C LEU A 143 -7.39 -9.87 10.86
N GLN A 144 -8.03 -8.73 11.06
CA GLN A 144 -9.39 -8.62 11.56
C GLN A 144 -10.18 -7.59 10.73
N GLU A 145 -11.48 -7.84 10.56
CA GLU A 145 -12.41 -6.83 10.09
C GLU A 145 -12.63 -5.79 11.20
N THR A 146 -12.72 -4.51 10.83
CA THR A 146 -12.87 -3.40 11.75
C THR A 146 -13.91 -2.41 11.22
N ALA A 147 -14.48 -1.63 12.12
CA ALA A 147 -15.41 -0.57 11.77
C ALA A 147 -14.69 0.60 11.07
N MET A 148 -15.41 1.35 10.22
CA MET A 148 -14.88 2.54 9.54
C MET A 148 -14.53 3.64 10.54
N GLU A 149 -15.27 3.71 11.64
CA GLU A 149 -15.07 4.61 12.77
C GLU A 149 -13.66 4.47 13.35
N ASN A 150 -13.12 3.25 13.44
CA ASN A 150 -11.76 3.02 13.93
C ASN A 150 -10.70 3.63 12.99
N LEU A 151 -10.93 3.61 11.67
CA LEU A 151 -10.07 4.31 10.71
C LEU A 151 -10.20 5.83 10.90
N ALA A 152 -11.42 6.34 11.05
CA ALA A 152 -11.68 7.76 11.26
C ALA A 152 -11.04 8.29 12.56
N GLU A 153 -11.10 7.52 13.65
CA GLU A 153 -10.44 7.83 14.92
C GLU A 153 -8.92 7.96 14.75
N VAL A 154 -8.28 7.01 14.05
CA VAL A 154 -6.85 7.08 13.76
C VAL A 154 -6.50 8.30 12.91
N MET A 155 -7.33 8.64 11.91
CA MET A 155 -7.12 9.82 11.07
C MET A 155 -7.27 11.12 11.86
N ASN A 156 -8.31 11.24 12.70
CA ASN A 156 -8.55 12.40 13.56
C ASN A 156 -7.45 12.57 14.62
N GLY A 157 -7.01 11.48 15.24
CA GLY A 157 -5.94 11.47 16.25
C GLY A 157 -4.52 11.51 15.68
N PHE A 158 -4.36 11.69 14.36
CA PHE A 158 -3.04 11.61 13.74
C PHE A 158 -2.12 12.78 14.14
N GLY A 159 -2.67 13.99 14.29
CA GLY A 159 -1.88 15.18 14.62
C GLY A 159 -1.11 15.74 13.42
N ASP A 160 0.00 16.41 13.68
CA ASP A 160 0.83 17.04 12.65
C ASP A 160 1.56 16.00 11.79
N PHE A 161 1.74 16.33 10.51
CA PHE A 161 2.18 15.40 9.48
C PHE A 161 3.30 15.99 8.63
N MET A 162 4.08 15.11 8.04
CA MET A 162 5.11 15.46 7.07
C MET A 162 4.47 16.02 5.77
N PRO A 163 4.75 17.27 5.38
CA PRO A 163 4.03 17.93 4.28
C PRO A 163 4.51 17.49 2.89
N GLU A 164 5.75 17.07 2.75
CA GLU A 164 6.38 16.66 1.49
C GLU A 164 7.66 15.87 1.75
N GLY A 165 8.21 15.26 0.69
CA GLY A 165 9.54 14.65 0.73
C GLY A 165 9.59 13.20 1.21
N ILE A 166 8.49 12.44 1.10
CA ILE A 166 8.41 11.05 1.58
C ILE A 166 9.53 10.16 1.01
N GLU A 167 10.00 10.46 -0.20
CA GLU A 167 11.16 9.82 -0.85
C GLU A 167 12.42 9.84 0.01
N THR A 168 12.62 10.86 0.83
CA THR A 168 13.78 10.96 1.73
C THR A 168 13.77 9.94 2.86
N LEU A 169 12.64 9.26 3.08
CA LEU A 169 12.47 8.24 4.12
C LEU A 169 12.87 6.83 3.67
N PHE A 170 13.09 6.62 2.37
CA PHE A 170 13.38 5.31 1.79
C PHE A 170 14.72 5.36 1.04
N SER A 171 15.76 4.70 1.56
CA SER A 171 17.00 4.52 0.79
C SER A 171 17.00 3.15 0.12
N ALA A 172 17.36 3.07 -1.16
CA ALA A 172 17.51 1.80 -1.87
C ALA A 172 18.42 0.79 -1.13
N ARG A 173 19.39 1.28 -0.34
CA ARG A 173 20.29 0.45 0.47
C ARG A 173 19.58 -0.30 1.60
N ASP A 174 18.51 0.27 2.16
CA ASP A 174 17.77 -0.33 3.28
C ASP A 174 17.08 -1.64 2.89
N PHE A 175 16.84 -1.78 1.58
CA PHE A 175 16.12 -2.86 0.94
C PHE A 175 17.05 -3.86 0.22
N LEU A 176 18.35 -3.60 0.14
CA LEU A 176 19.32 -4.56 -0.40
C LEU A 176 19.56 -5.69 0.61
N VAL A 177 18.99 -6.86 0.34
CA VAL A 177 19.20 -8.08 1.12
C VAL A 177 19.90 -9.10 0.22
N SER A 178 21.05 -9.59 0.68
CA SER A 178 21.85 -10.56 -0.05
C SER A 178 21.77 -11.93 0.64
N PRO A 179 21.60 -13.03 -0.12
CA PRO A 179 21.68 -14.38 0.42
C PRO A 179 23.02 -14.66 1.12
N LEU A 180 24.09 -13.95 0.73
CA LEU A 180 25.44 -14.15 1.23
C LEU A 180 25.73 -13.35 2.50
N THR A 181 25.20 -12.12 2.61
CA THR A 181 25.52 -11.23 3.74
C THR A 181 24.40 -11.15 4.78
N THR A 182 23.15 -11.44 4.38
CA THR A 182 21.96 -11.39 5.24
C THR A 182 21.06 -12.63 5.05
N PRO A 183 21.60 -13.85 5.22
CA PRO A 183 20.87 -15.11 4.95
C PRO A 183 19.59 -15.26 5.78
N ALA A 184 19.55 -14.76 7.02
CA ALA A 184 18.35 -14.81 7.85
C ALA A 184 17.19 -13.98 7.26
N ARG A 185 17.47 -12.74 6.78
CA ARG A 185 16.47 -11.89 6.11
C ARG A 185 16.07 -12.46 4.74
N PHE A 186 16.98 -13.15 4.07
CA PHE A 186 16.70 -13.85 2.82
C PHE A 186 15.74 -15.03 3.05
N LEU A 187 16.03 -15.90 4.01
CA LEU A 187 15.20 -17.07 4.32
C LEU A 187 13.81 -16.70 4.84
N SER A 188 13.66 -15.55 5.51
CA SER A 188 12.35 -15.05 5.97
C SER A 188 11.55 -14.32 4.88
N GLY A 189 12.01 -14.32 3.62
CA GLY A 189 11.34 -13.60 2.52
C GLY A 189 11.35 -12.08 2.70
N SER A 190 12.19 -11.57 3.60
CA SER A 190 12.27 -10.16 3.98
C SER A 190 13.24 -9.41 3.06
N TYR A 191 13.17 -9.69 1.76
CA TYR A 191 13.99 -9.08 0.71
C TYR A 191 13.12 -8.63 -0.45
N PHE A 192 13.64 -7.72 -1.25
CA PHE A 192 12.89 -7.12 -2.33
C PHE A 192 13.44 -7.56 -3.67
N LEU A 193 12.50 -7.84 -4.58
CA LEU A 193 12.85 -8.02 -5.98
C LEU A 193 12.88 -6.63 -6.62
N THR A 194 14.03 -6.28 -7.18
CA THR A 194 14.14 -5.19 -8.16
C THR A 194 13.21 -5.45 -9.34
N ASP A 195 12.94 -4.43 -10.15
CA ASP A 195 12.09 -4.57 -11.35
C ASP A 195 12.56 -5.68 -12.27
N GLN A 196 13.87 -5.73 -12.51
CA GLN A 196 14.48 -6.78 -13.30
C GLN A 196 14.26 -8.18 -12.69
N GLN A 197 14.36 -8.30 -11.35
CA GLN A 197 14.13 -9.57 -10.66
C GLN A 197 12.65 -9.99 -10.67
N ARG A 198 11.71 -9.04 -10.64
CA ARG A 198 10.28 -9.32 -10.83
C ARG A 198 10.01 -9.84 -12.24
N ASP A 199 10.59 -9.21 -13.25
CA ASP A 199 10.45 -9.66 -14.65
C ASP A 199 10.96 -11.08 -14.83
N PHE A 200 12.11 -11.40 -14.22
CA PHE A 200 12.63 -12.77 -14.22
C PHE A 200 11.70 -13.74 -13.49
N SER A 201 11.19 -13.36 -12.31
CA SER A 201 10.25 -14.19 -11.54
C SER A 201 8.98 -14.49 -12.35
N HIS A 202 8.41 -13.48 -13.01
CA HIS A 202 7.24 -13.63 -13.87
C HIS A 202 7.50 -14.60 -15.02
N LYS A 203 8.62 -14.43 -15.74
CA LYS A 203 9.01 -15.33 -16.83
C LYS A 203 9.16 -16.78 -16.35
N ILE A 204 9.80 -16.99 -15.19
CA ILE A 204 9.96 -18.32 -14.60
C ILE A 204 8.59 -18.93 -14.26
N HIS A 205 7.69 -18.16 -13.65
CA HIS A 205 6.35 -18.64 -13.29
C HIS A 205 5.51 -18.99 -14.52
N GLU A 206 5.60 -18.19 -15.59
CA GLU A 206 4.95 -18.49 -16.86
C GLU A 206 5.47 -19.79 -17.49
N GLU A 207 6.79 -19.98 -17.53
CA GLU A 207 7.39 -21.20 -18.07
C GLU A 207 7.04 -22.44 -17.23
N LEU A 208 7.05 -22.34 -15.90
CA LEU A 208 6.59 -23.41 -15.01
C LEU A 208 5.10 -23.74 -15.20
N ALA A 209 4.26 -22.72 -15.37
CA ALA A 209 2.84 -22.92 -15.64
C ALA A 209 2.61 -23.56 -17.02
N LYS A 210 3.39 -23.20 -18.04
CA LYS A 210 3.37 -23.85 -19.37
C LYS A 210 3.85 -25.31 -19.28
N ALA A 211 4.90 -25.58 -18.52
CA ALA A 211 5.43 -26.93 -18.31
C ALA A 211 4.43 -27.86 -17.58
N LYS A 212 3.71 -27.32 -16.58
CA LYS A 212 2.60 -28.03 -15.91
C LYS A 212 1.44 -28.32 -16.86
N ARG A 213 1.05 -27.37 -17.73
CA ARG A 213 -0.03 -27.57 -18.73
C ARG A 213 0.34 -28.57 -19.84
N LYS A 214 1.62 -28.70 -20.18
CA LYS A 214 2.13 -29.69 -21.15
C LYS A 214 2.33 -31.10 -20.56
N GLY A 215 1.92 -31.35 -19.31
CA GLY A 215 1.99 -32.68 -18.70
C GLY A 215 3.42 -33.20 -18.43
N SER A 216 4.43 -32.34 -18.37
CA SER A 216 5.84 -32.76 -18.24
C SER A 216 6.43 -32.61 -16.83
N LEU A 217 5.63 -32.75 -15.77
CA LEU A 217 6.13 -32.77 -14.38
C LEU A 217 5.90 -34.08 -13.63
N SER A 218 5.50 -35.15 -14.32
CA SER A 218 5.55 -36.52 -13.81
C SER A 218 6.92 -37.14 -14.10
N ARG A 219 7.97 -36.73 -13.35
CA ARG A 219 9.20 -37.50 -13.01
C ARG A 219 10.35 -36.59 -12.55
N ILE A 220 10.27 -36.02 -11.34
CA ILE A 220 11.47 -35.77 -10.50
C ILE A 220 11.07 -35.88 -9.01
N ILE A 221 10.49 -37.02 -8.61
CA ILE A 221 10.63 -37.57 -7.24
C ILE A 221 10.55 -39.10 -7.41
N ALA A 222 11.62 -39.67 -7.92
CA ALA A 222 11.93 -41.09 -7.80
C ALA A 222 13.40 -41.23 -8.17
N LEU A 223 14.27 -41.14 -7.16
CA LEU A 223 15.45 -41.98 -6.94
C LEU A 223 16.29 -41.41 -5.78
N SER A 224 16.53 -42.31 -4.80
CA SER A 224 17.33 -42.25 -3.56
C SER A 224 16.89 -41.30 -2.46
#